data_AF-A0A923QDE4-F1
#
_entry.id   AF-A0A923QDE4-F1
#
_cell.length_a   1.000
_cell.length_b   1.000
_cell.length_c   1.000
_cell.angle_alpha   90.00
_cell.angle_beta   90.00
_cell.angle_gamma   90.00
#
_symmetry.space_group_name_H-M   'P 1'
#
loop_
_entity.id
_entity.type
_entity.pdbx_description
1 polymer ?
#
loop_
_entity_poly.entity_id
_entity_poly.type
_entity_poly.pdbx_seq_one_letter_code
_entity_poly.pdbx_strand_id
1 'polypeptide(L)'
;MRRARVALAGALALPLVLGPVIADAASGPLACRGTTTVGPWQQVPVEAFGGVERVQTRDVVTAYAVDAARPARVLATNGNTIKASGSDGCAWEDALVLTATPSAAVPFSGTTATIVSAALLPGGPALAAVREGSAAASRPHIVRSPSGAKDSWATSDSGLPAQGAPRQLEATSDGR
;
A
#
# COMPACT_ATOMS: atom_id res chain seq x y z
N MET A 1 -23.95 16.77 -79.92
CA MET A 1 -24.02 17.61 -78.72
C MET A 1 -24.68 16.83 -77.59
N ARG A 2 -24.03 16.74 -76.41
CA ARG A 2 -24.55 16.34 -75.07
C ARG A 2 -25.01 14.86 -74.91
N ARG A 3 -24.72 14.10 -73.85
CA ARG A 3 -23.89 14.22 -72.62
C ARG A 3 -23.71 12.79 -72.08
N ALA A 4 -22.49 12.41 -71.70
CA ALA A 4 -22.19 11.18 -70.96
C ALA A 4 -22.63 11.27 -69.49
N ARG A 5 -22.97 10.14 -68.87
CA ARG A 5 -23.00 9.97 -67.40
C ARG A 5 -22.31 8.65 -67.07
N VAL A 6 -21.04 8.74 -66.69
CA VAL A 6 -20.29 7.67 -66.03
C VAL A 6 -20.59 7.79 -64.54
N ALA A 7 -21.13 6.75 -63.93
CA ALA A 7 -21.31 6.67 -62.48
C ALA A 7 -19.99 6.19 -61.86
N LEU A 8 -19.30 7.10 -61.17
CA LEU A 8 -18.15 6.79 -60.32
C LEU A 8 -18.67 6.21 -59.01
N ALA A 9 -18.47 4.91 -58.78
CA ALA A 9 -18.64 4.31 -57.45
C ALA A 9 -17.37 4.60 -56.64
N GLY A 10 -17.46 5.58 -55.73
CA GLY A 10 -16.39 5.91 -54.79
C GLY A 10 -16.28 4.84 -53.71
N ALA A 11 -15.16 4.12 -53.68
CA ALA A 11 -14.78 3.26 -52.57
C ALA A 11 -14.29 4.14 -51.40
N LEU A 12 -15.07 4.17 -50.31
CA LEU A 12 -14.64 4.76 -49.03
C LEU A 12 -13.63 3.84 -48.36
N ALA A 13 -12.37 4.27 -48.34
CA ALA A 13 -11.33 3.69 -47.49
C ALA A 13 -11.55 4.13 -46.04
N LEU A 14 -11.86 3.19 -45.14
CA LEU A 14 -11.77 3.42 -43.70
C LEU A 14 -10.30 3.39 -43.26
N PRO A 15 -9.79 4.43 -42.56
CA PRO A 15 -8.50 4.32 -41.89
C PRO A 15 -8.67 3.48 -40.61
N LEU A 16 -8.00 2.32 -40.56
CA LEU A 16 -7.74 1.58 -39.33
C LEU A 16 -6.86 2.46 -38.42
N VAL A 17 -7.48 3.16 -37.48
CA VAL A 17 -6.79 3.85 -36.39
C VAL A 17 -6.26 2.77 -35.44
N LEU A 18 -5.04 2.31 -35.67
CA LEU A 18 -4.24 1.55 -34.71
C LEU A 18 -3.91 2.52 -33.55
N GLY A 19 -4.78 2.56 -32.55
CA GLY A 19 -4.49 3.23 -31.28
C GLY A 19 -3.25 2.61 -30.62
N PRO A 20 -2.51 3.37 -29.80
CA PRO A 20 -1.33 2.85 -29.13
C PRO A 20 -1.73 1.69 -28.23
N VAL A 21 -1.19 0.51 -28.53
CA VAL A 21 -1.19 -0.62 -27.61
C VAL A 21 -0.35 -0.16 -26.42
N ILE A 22 -1.02 0.26 -25.35
CA ILE A 22 -0.39 0.49 -24.07
C ILE A 22 0.12 -0.89 -23.66
N ALA A 23 1.42 -1.12 -23.77
CA ALA A 23 2.02 -2.33 -23.28
C ALA A 23 1.76 -2.36 -21.77
N ASP A 24 0.82 -3.19 -21.35
CA ASP A 24 0.73 -3.61 -19.96
C ASP A 24 2.13 -4.11 -19.61
N ALA A 25 2.78 -3.47 -18.63
CA ALA A 25 4.04 -3.98 -18.13
C ALA A 25 3.72 -5.35 -17.56
N ALA A 26 3.98 -6.39 -18.35
CA ALA A 26 3.71 -7.77 -17.98
C ALA A 26 4.50 -8.03 -16.70
N SER A 27 3.79 -7.96 -15.58
CA SER A 27 4.33 -8.33 -14.29
C SER A 27 4.75 -9.79 -14.44
N GLY A 28 6.01 -10.08 -14.15
CA GLY A 28 6.51 -11.45 -14.22
C GLY A 28 5.62 -12.40 -13.43
N PRO A 29 5.62 -13.71 -13.73
CA PRO A 29 4.75 -14.66 -13.05
C PRO A 29 4.96 -14.60 -11.54
N LEU A 30 3.87 -14.34 -10.79
CA LEU A 30 3.84 -14.40 -9.33
C LEU A 30 4.24 -15.81 -8.87
N ALA A 31 5.33 -15.91 -8.13
CA ALA A 31 5.85 -17.18 -7.61
C ALA A 31 5.59 -17.29 -6.10
N CYS A 32 4.32 -17.42 -5.71
CA CYS A 32 3.98 -17.69 -4.32
C CYS A 32 4.28 -19.15 -3.96
N ARG A 33 4.85 -19.40 -2.77
CA ARG A 33 4.97 -20.78 -2.28
C ARG A 33 3.56 -21.35 -2.07
N GLY A 34 3.28 -22.51 -2.67
CA GLY A 34 1.97 -23.19 -2.57
C GLY A 34 0.98 -22.90 -3.70
N THR A 35 1.31 -22.02 -4.65
CA THR A 35 0.54 -21.91 -5.89
C THR A 35 1.03 -22.97 -6.88
N THR A 36 0.23 -24.00 -7.12
CA THR A 36 0.60 -25.16 -7.95
C THR A 36 -0.11 -25.20 -9.30
N THR A 37 -1.01 -24.25 -9.55
CA THR A 37 -1.89 -24.24 -10.73
C THR A 37 -1.92 -22.87 -11.38
N VAL A 38 -1.66 -22.83 -12.69
CA VAL A 38 -1.98 -21.69 -13.56
C VAL A 38 -3.45 -21.88 -13.99
N GLY A 39 -4.35 -21.01 -13.54
CA GLY A 39 -5.80 -21.22 -13.69
C GLY A 39 -6.65 -20.18 -12.97
N PRO A 40 -7.93 -20.47 -12.64
CA PRO A 40 -8.82 -19.53 -11.98
C PRO A 40 -8.21 -19.04 -10.65
N TRP A 41 -8.54 -17.81 -10.28
CA TRP A 41 -8.09 -17.12 -9.06
C TRP A 41 -7.86 -18.08 -7.89
N GLN A 42 -6.60 -18.19 -7.45
CA GLN A 42 -6.22 -18.97 -6.27
C GLN A 42 -6.09 -18.03 -5.07
N GLN A 43 -6.67 -18.41 -3.94
CA GLN A 43 -6.41 -17.74 -2.67
C GLN A 43 -5.05 -18.18 -2.15
N VAL A 44 -4.14 -17.23 -1.94
CA VAL A 44 -2.88 -17.47 -1.24
C VAL A 44 -3.16 -17.41 0.26
N PRO A 45 -2.83 -18.46 1.04
CA PRO A 45 -2.98 -18.40 2.49
C PRO A 45 -2.02 -17.35 3.05
N VAL A 46 -2.58 -16.32 3.68
CA VAL A 46 -1.83 -15.28 4.38
C VAL A 46 -1.89 -15.57 5.87
N GLU A 47 -0.75 -15.48 6.54
CA GLU A 47 -0.70 -15.61 8.00
C GLU A 47 -1.46 -14.46 8.67
N ALA A 48 -2.37 -14.81 9.57
CA ALA A 48 -3.15 -13.86 10.34
C ALA A 48 -2.26 -12.87 11.12
N PHE A 49 -2.82 -11.72 11.48
CA PHE A 49 -2.18 -10.88 12.47
C PHE A 49 -2.21 -11.58 13.84
N GLY A 50 -1.02 -11.84 14.38
CA GLY A 50 -0.86 -12.46 15.69
C GLY A 50 -1.41 -11.60 16.84
N GLY A 51 -1.79 -12.25 17.93
CA GLY A 51 -2.05 -11.58 19.19
C GLY A 51 -0.79 -10.90 19.72
N VAL A 52 -0.91 -9.66 20.20
CA VAL A 52 0.19 -8.97 20.87
C VAL A 52 -0.08 -9.01 22.37
N GLU A 53 0.89 -9.51 23.14
CA GLU A 53 0.72 -9.68 24.58
C GLU A 53 0.30 -8.36 25.26
N ARG A 54 -0.78 -8.42 26.07
CA ARG A 54 -1.38 -7.28 26.78
C ARG A 54 -1.91 -6.15 25.89
N VAL A 55 -2.03 -6.36 24.58
CA VAL A 55 -2.61 -5.39 23.64
C VAL A 55 -3.86 -6.01 22.99
N GLN A 56 -4.93 -5.23 22.89
CA GLN A 56 -6.11 -5.68 22.14
C GLN A 56 -5.81 -5.58 20.64
N THR A 57 -5.77 -6.73 19.96
CA THR A 57 -5.56 -6.80 18.51
C THR A 57 -6.74 -7.45 17.82
N ARG A 58 -6.84 -7.24 16.51
CA ARG A 58 -7.83 -7.87 15.63
C ARG A 58 -7.12 -8.39 14.39
N ASP A 59 -7.59 -9.51 13.85
CA ASP A 59 -7.14 -9.99 12.55
C ASP A 59 -7.99 -9.34 11.44
N VAL A 60 -7.68 -8.08 11.15
CA VAL A 60 -8.36 -7.29 10.11
C VAL A 60 -7.36 -6.32 9.49
N VAL A 61 -7.30 -6.25 8.16
CA VAL A 61 -6.51 -5.23 7.48
C VAL A 61 -7.27 -3.91 7.53
N THR A 62 -6.68 -2.88 8.14
CA THR A 62 -7.26 -1.53 8.22
C THR A 62 -6.62 -0.55 7.24
N ALA A 63 -5.38 -0.80 6.82
CA ALA A 63 -4.72 -0.08 5.73
C ALA A 63 -3.64 -0.95 5.07
N TYR A 64 -3.32 -0.62 3.83
CA TYR A 64 -2.25 -1.25 3.06
C TYR A 64 -1.51 -0.21 2.20
N ALA A 65 -0.28 -0.54 1.78
CA ALA A 65 0.52 0.29 0.88
C ALA A 65 1.38 -0.58 -0.04
N VAL A 66 1.59 -0.12 -1.26
CA VAL A 66 2.43 -0.76 -2.28
C VAL A 66 3.49 0.24 -2.76
N ASP A 67 4.75 -0.17 -2.86
CA ASP A 67 5.80 0.66 -3.46
C ASP A 67 5.65 0.64 -4.99
N ALA A 68 5.19 1.75 -5.57
CA ALA A 68 4.95 1.84 -7.01
C ALA A 68 6.21 1.59 -7.87
N ALA A 69 7.42 1.84 -7.33
CA ALA A 69 8.67 1.58 -8.04
C ALA A 69 9.18 0.14 -7.83
N ARG A 70 8.71 -0.56 -6.79
CA ARG A 70 9.06 -1.95 -6.46
C ARG A 70 7.82 -2.69 -5.96
N PRO A 71 6.90 -3.11 -6.85
CA PRO A 71 5.58 -3.64 -6.48
C PRO A 71 5.61 -4.84 -5.52
N ALA A 72 6.70 -5.61 -5.53
CA ALA A 72 6.92 -6.70 -4.58
C ALA A 72 6.95 -6.25 -3.11
N ARG A 73 7.24 -4.98 -2.85
CA ARG A 73 7.20 -4.38 -1.51
C ARG A 73 5.80 -3.91 -1.18
N VAL A 74 5.21 -4.57 -0.20
CA VAL A 74 3.85 -4.32 0.28
C VAL A 74 3.86 -4.22 1.80
N LEU A 75 3.08 -3.28 2.35
CA LEU A 75 2.78 -3.21 3.78
C LEU A 75 1.28 -3.40 4.00
N ALA A 76 0.93 -4.03 5.11
CA ALA A 76 -0.44 -4.10 5.62
C ALA A 76 -0.44 -3.87 7.13
N THR A 77 -1.48 -3.24 7.66
CA THR A 77 -1.63 -3.03 9.10
C THR A 77 -3.02 -3.39 9.59
N ASN A 78 -3.10 -3.84 10.83
CA ASN A 78 -4.36 -4.04 11.56
C ASN A 78 -4.64 -2.97 12.63
N GLY A 79 -3.79 -1.95 12.72
CA GLY A 79 -3.87 -0.92 13.76
C GLY A 79 -2.85 -1.09 14.89
N ASN A 80 -2.22 -2.25 15.04
CA ASN A 80 -1.19 -2.48 16.07
C ASN A 80 0.10 -3.07 15.49
N THR A 81 -0.02 -3.83 14.41
CA THR A 81 1.09 -4.49 13.73
C THR A 81 1.11 -4.05 12.27
N ILE A 82 2.28 -3.70 11.75
CA ILE A 82 2.56 -3.66 10.31
C ILE A 82 3.22 -4.98 9.94
N LYS A 83 2.62 -5.70 8.99
CA LYS A 83 3.27 -6.77 8.25
C LYS A 83 3.87 -6.20 6.96
N ALA A 84 5.05 -6.70 6.60
CA ALA A 84 5.71 -6.38 5.35
C ALA A 84 5.87 -7.64 4.49
N SER A 85 5.74 -7.46 3.18
CA SER A 85 6.07 -8.44 2.17
C SER A 85 7.11 -7.85 1.21
N GLY A 86 8.09 -8.66 0.82
CA GLY A 86 9.00 -8.39 -0.31
C GLY A 86 8.74 -9.30 -1.51
N SER A 87 7.59 -9.97 -1.56
CA SER A 87 7.23 -11.00 -2.54
C SER A 87 5.79 -10.85 -3.04
N ASP A 88 5.37 -9.62 -3.36
CA ASP A 88 4.04 -9.32 -3.93
C ASP A 88 2.85 -9.79 -3.05
N GLY A 89 3.09 -9.98 -1.74
CA GLY A 89 2.10 -10.48 -0.78
C GLY A 89 2.09 -12.01 -0.62
N CYS A 90 3.05 -12.73 -1.19
CA CYS A 90 3.16 -14.18 -1.04
C CYS A 90 3.66 -14.62 0.35
N ALA A 91 4.55 -13.83 0.96
CA ALA A 91 5.12 -14.08 2.27
C ALA A 91 5.17 -12.78 3.07
N TRP A 92 4.81 -12.87 4.35
CA TRP A 92 4.65 -11.73 5.24
C TRP A 92 5.45 -11.92 6.52
N GLU A 93 6.02 -10.83 7.02
CA GLU A 93 6.72 -10.79 8.29
C GLU A 93 6.25 -9.58 9.09
N ASP A 94 6.22 -9.71 10.42
CA ASP A 94 5.94 -8.59 11.30
C ASP A 94 7.10 -7.59 11.26
N ALA A 95 6.84 -6.39 10.73
CA ALA A 95 7.82 -5.33 10.53
C ALA A 95 7.84 -4.31 11.67
N LEU A 96 6.66 -3.93 12.17
CA LEU A 96 6.50 -3.07 13.35
C LEU A 96 5.36 -3.63 14.20
N VAL A 97 5.60 -3.78 15.50
CA VAL A 97 4.57 -4.20 16.46
C VAL A 97 4.51 -3.18 17.58
N LEU A 98 3.35 -2.56 17.79
CA LEU A 98 3.10 -1.74 18.96
C LEU A 98 2.82 -2.66 20.14
N THR A 99 3.85 -2.92 20.94
CA THR A 99 3.73 -3.75 22.14
C THR A 99 3.18 -2.95 23.32
N ALA A 100 2.78 -3.64 24.40
CA ALA A 100 2.33 -2.98 25.62
C ALA A 100 3.44 -2.14 26.29
N THR A 101 4.72 -2.50 26.09
CA THR A 101 5.87 -1.81 26.65
C THR A 101 6.57 -0.99 25.57
N PRO A 102 6.55 0.35 25.64
CA PRO A 102 7.24 1.21 24.68
C PRO A 102 8.74 0.92 24.59
N SER A 103 9.31 1.14 23.41
CA SER A 103 10.77 1.10 23.22
C SER A 103 11.32 2.51 23.08
N ALA A 104 12.66 2.64 23.13
CA ALA A 104 13.30 3.94 22.86
C ALA A 104 13.03 4.45 21.43
N ALA A 105 12.92 3.55 20.45
CA ALA A 105 12.68 3.89 19.05
C ALA A 105 11.20 4.22 18.78
N VAL A 106 10.28 3.62 19.54
CA VAL A 106 8.83 3.78 19.44
C VAL A 106 8.28 4.00 20.86
N PRO A 107 8.30 5.26 21.35
CA PRO A 107 8.07 5.60 22.76
C PRO A 107 6.58 5.74 23.10
N PHE A 108 5.73 4.90 22.51
CA PHE A 108 4.31 4.81 22.80
C PHE A 108 3.84 3.35 22.79
N SER A 109 2.78 3.07 23.55
CA SER A 109 2.31 1.71 23.78
C SER A 109 1.17 1.32 22.83
N GLY A 110 1.12 0.06 22.40
CA GLY A 110 -0.02 -0.50 21.68
C GLY A 110 -1.32 -0.52 22.48
N THR A 111 -1.27 -0.32 23.80
CA THR A 111 -2.48 -0.17 24.63
C THR A 111 -3.17 1.19 24.44
N THR A 112 -2.41 2.22 24.07
CA THR A 112 -2.88 3.60 23.98
C THR A 112 -2.71 4.20 22.58
N ALA A 113 -1.97 3.54 21.69
CA ALA A 113 -1.68 4.01 20.35
C ALA A 113 -2.18 3.05 19.28
N THR A 114 -2.53 3.61 18.12
CA THR A 114 -3.02 2.88 16.96
C THR A 114 -2.32 3.36 15.70
N ILE A 115 -1.82 2.43 14.89
CA ILE A 115 -1.34 2.68 13.53
C ILE A 115 -2.56 2.98 12.66
N VAL A 116 -2.72 4.23 12.24
CA VAL A 116 -3.89 4.65 11.45
C VAL A 116 -3.64 4.57 9.95
N SER A 117 -2.37 4.54 9.52
CA SER A 117 -1.98 4.46 8.12
C SER A 117 -0.56 3.92 7.99
N ALA A 118 -0.26 3.25 6.89
CA ALA A 118 1.08 2.91 6.44
C ALA A 118 1.28 3.43 5.01
N ALA A 119 2.51 3.79 4.66
CA ALA A 119 2.87 4.26 3.34
C ALA A 119 4.26 3.76 2.93
N LEU A 120 4.43 3.54 1.63
CA LEU A 120 5.72 3.26 1.01
C LEU A 120 6.00 4.38 0.01
N LEU A 121 7.10 5.12 0.21
CA LEU A 121 7.54 6.08 -0.81
C LEU A 121 8.16 5.31 -1.98
N PRO A 122 7.94 5.73 -3.24
CA PRO A 122 8.49 5.04 -4.42
C PRO A 122 10.01 4.86 -4.32
N GLY A 123 10.49 3.62 -4.28
CA GLY A 123 11.93 3.32 -4.13
C GLY A 123 12.54 3.74 -2.79
N GLY A 124 11.73 4.23 -1.85
CA GLY A 124 12.17 4.95 -0.66
C GLY A 124 11.71 4.31 0.65
N PRO A 125 11.68 5.12 1.74
CA PRO A 125 11.37 4.64 3.08
C PRO A 125 9.91 4.22 3.23
N ALA A 126 9.68 3.41 4.25
CA ALA A 126 8.37 3.11 4.81
C ALA A 126 8.01 4.11 5.90
N LEU A 127 6.74 4.48 5.97
CA LEU A 127 6.18 5.39 6.95
C LEU A 127 4.94 4.76 7.59
N ALA A 128 4.74 5.04 8.87
CA ALA A 128 3.54 4.68 9.61
C ALA A 128 3.05 5.91 10.36
N ALA A 129 1.79 6.28 10.16
CA ALA A 129 1.15 7.30 10.97
C ALA A 129 0.50 6.64 12.17
N VAL A 130 0.83 7.12 13.36
CA VAL A 130 0.32 6.58 14.62
C VAL A 130 -0.45 7.66 15.35
N ARG A 131 -1.60 7.28 15.89
CA ARG A 131 -2.40 8.09 16.80
C ARG A 131 -2.23 7.54 18.20
N GLU A 132 -1.64 8.31 19.10
CA GLU A 132 -1.67 8.03 20.53
C GLU A 132 -2.89 8.70 21.17
N GLY A 133 -3.61 7.99 22.04
CA GLY A 133 -4.85 8.46 22.66
C GLY A 133 -6.06 8.43 21.71
N SER A 134 -7.12 9.15 22.10
CA SER A 134 -8.40 9.16 21.40
C SER A 134 -9.02 10.56 21.34
N ALA A 135 -9.82 10.80 20.28
CA ALA A 135 -10.58 12.04 20.08
C ALA A 135 -9.72 13.31 20.19
N ALA A 136 -10.21 14.35 20.85
CA ALA A 136 -9.52 15.64 20.97
C ALA A 136 -8.20 15.57 21.76
N ALA A 137 -8.00 14.53 22.57
CA ALA A 137 -6.79 14.33 23.36
C ALA A 137 -5.71 13.52 22.62
N SER A 138 -5.88 13.25 21.32
CA SER A 138 -4.92 12.43 20.58
C SER A 138 -3.67 13.21 20.19
N ARG A 139 -2.53 12.51 20.17
CA ARG A 139 -1.25 13.01 19.68
C ARG A 139 -0.84 12.25 18.41
N PRO A 140 -0.47 12.94 17.32
CA PRO A 140 0.01 12.30 16.12
C PRO A 140 1.50 11.98 16.23
N HIS A 141 1.90 10.86 15.64
CA HIS A 141 3.28 10.46 15.45
C HIS A 141 3.52 9.94 14.04
N ILE A 142 4.77 10.02 13.62
CA ILE A 142 5.25 9.33 12.42
C ILE A 142 6.36 8.39 12.84
N VAL A 143 6.25 7.13 12.46
CA VAL A 143 7.34 6.16 12.55
C VAL A 143 7.87 5.93 11.15
N ARG A 144 9.19 5.97 10.99
CA ARG A 144 9.87 5.81 9.71
C ARG A 144 10.81 4.63 9.77
N SER A 145 10.88 3.89 8.68
CA SER A 145 11.90 2.87 8.44
C SER A 145 12.53 3.09 7.06
N PRO A 146 13.86 2.95 6.89
CA PRO A 146 14.50 3.04 5.58
C PRO A 146 14.02 1.98 4.57
N SER A 147 13.67 0.78 5.03
CA SER A 147 13.36 -0.37 4.18
C SER A 147 12.02 -1.03 4.48
N GLY A 148 11.35 -0.66 5.56
CA GLY A 148 10.17 -1.34 6.09
C GLY A 148 10.49 -2.65 6.82
N ALA A 149 11.76 -2.96 7.08
CA ALA A 149 12.17 -4.19 7.76
C ALA A 149 11.96 -4.10 9.28
N LYS A 150 11.87 -5.26 9.93
CA LYS A 150 11.87 -5.37 11.39
C LYS A 150 13.07 -4.64 12.01
N ASP A 151 12.88 -4.10 13.21
CA ASP A 151 13.89 -3.41 14.03
C ASP A 151 14.51 -2.12 13.42
N SER A 152 14.02 -1.68 12.26
CA SER A 152 14.50 -0.47 11.57
C SER A 152 13.57 0.74 11.69
N TRP A 153 12.49 0.59 12.47
CA TRP A 153 11.46 1.60 12.67
C TRP A 153 11.79 2.49 13.86
N ALA A 154 11.73 3.81 13.66
CA ALA A 154 11.92 4.80 14.72
C ALA A 154 11.03 6.02 14.50
N THR A 155 10.69 6.73 15.59
CA THR A 155 9.92 7.97 15.51
C THR A 155 10.61 9.05 14.71
N SER A 156 9.82 9.83 14.00
CA SER A 156 10.22 10.95 13.15
C SER A 156 9.18 12.07 13.29
N ASP A 157 8.95 12.53 14.52
CA ASP A 157 7.85 13.44 14.90
C ASP A 157 8.12 14.93 14.62
N SER A 158 9.26 15.27 14.02
CA SER A 158 9.63 16.67 13.78
C SER A 158 8.59 17.38 12.91
N GLY A 159 8.12 18.55 13.35
CA GLY A 159 7.14 19.37 12.65
C GLY A 159 5.68 18.94 12.81
N LEU A 160 5.39 17.89 13.59
CA LEU A 160 4.01 17.48 13.87
C LEU A 160 3.35 18.42 14.89
N PRO A 161 2.02 18.67 14.76
CA PRO A 161 1.28 19.41 15.78
C PRO A 161 1.25 18.63 17.10
N ALA A 162 1.15 19.35 18.22
CA ALA A 162 1.12 18.74 19.55
C ALA A 162 -0.12 17.86 19.80
N GLN A 163 -1.22 18.13 19.10
CA GLN A 163 -2.48 17.40 19.19
C GLN A 163 -3.10 17.23 17.80
N GLY A 164 -3.93 16.19 17.66
CA GLY A 164 -4.64 15.85 16.43
C GLY A 164 -4.58 14.36 16.12
N ALA A 165 -5.40 13.94 15.16
CA ALA A 165 -5.38 12.59 14.63
C ALA A 165 -4.76 12.64 13.23
N PRO A 166 -3.77 11.78 12.91
CA PRO A 166 -3.28 11.67 11.55
C PRO A 166 -4.41 11.23 10.62
N ARG A 167 -4.45 11.80 9.42
CA ARG A 167 -5.35 11.42 8.34
C ARG A 167 -4.53 11.23 7.07
N GLN A 168 -4.86 10.24 6.26
CA GLN A 168 -4.37 10.24 4.88
C GLN A 168 -4.97 11.44 4.17
N LEU A 169 -4.11 12.19 3.48
CA LEU A 169 -4.56 13.17 2.50
C LEU A 169 -4.87 12.38 1.22
N GLU A 170 -6.06 12.58 0.68
CA GLU A 170 -6.36 12.12 -0.67
C GLU A 170 -5.51 12.94 -1.64
N ALA A 171 -4.89 12.27 -2.62
CA ALA A 171 -4.24 12.98 -3.71
C ALA A 171 -5.30 13.84 -4.41
N THR A 172 -4.98 15.10 -4.66
CA THR A 172 -5.85 15.99 -5.42
C THR A 172 -6.10 15.34 -6.79
N SER A 173 -7.34 15.35 -7.27
CA SER A 173 -7.67 14.84 -8.60
C SER A 173 -7.09 15.70 -9.73
N ASP A 174 -6.54 16.87 -9.41
CA ASP A 174 -6.01 17.83 -10.39
C ASP A 174 -4.48 17.87 -10.47
N GLY A 175 -3.77 17.07 -9.67
CA GLY A 175 -2.33 16.81 -9.84
C GLY A 175 -1.45 18.06 -9.81
N ARG A 176 -1.84 19.10 -9.07
CA ARG A 176 -1.09 20.35 -8.92
C ARG A 176 -0.43 20.47 -7.55
#